data_AF-A0A2S5NPP6-F1
#
_entry.id   AF-A0A2S5NPP6-F1
#
_cell.length_a   1.000
_cell.length_b   1.000
_cell.length_c   1.000
_cell.angle_alpha   90.00
_cell.angle_beta   90.00
_cell.angle_gamma   90.00
#
_symmetry.space_group_name_H-M   'P 1'
#
loop_
_entity.id
_entity.type
_entity.pdbx_description
1 polymer ?
#
loop_
_entity_poly.entity_id
_entity_poly.type
_entity_poly.pdbx_seq_one_letter_code
_entity_poly.pdbx_strand_id
1 'polypeptide(L)'
;MKSADLDVLTHALEWLKNGYKAHLFTVLRTWGSAPRLPGAILVVREDGHLVGSVSGGCIEDDLADKARNHMLPKTASVMEYGISRDEAQRFNIPCGGRLQIVAEPINEVAQLLTLVQALEVRKLMKRSVNLKTGQVKLIQVLPEGLPKIEGDWFHTYFGPQWRLLIIGANQLGSTLASMAQVLDFDVLICEPRQEIRDEWHVEGVTWVEGMPDDVVLEIHPDAHTAVVAVTHDPKLDDMALLEALKSDAFYVGALGSHKNQEKRRERMRLFDLNELEIA
;
A
#
# COMPACT_ATOMS: atom_id res chain seq x y z
N MET A 1 -10.11 1.53 -5.40
CA MET A 1 -10.18 2.30 -4.13
C MET A 1 -8.85 3.05 -4.00
N LYS A 2 -8.72 4.15 -3.24
CA LYS A 2 -7.39 4.74 -2.98
C LYS A 2 -6.75 3.97 -1.81
N SER A 3 -5.43 3.78 -1.81
CA SER A 3 -4.76 3.23 -0.61
C SER A 3 -5.01 4.13 0.60
N ALA A 4 -5.05 3.54 1.79
CA ALA A 4 -5.23 4.30 3.04
C ALA A 4 -4.20 5.43 3.19
N ASP A 5 -2.94 5.18 2.80
CA ASP A 5 -1.89 6.18 2.86
C ASP A 5 -2.11 7.33 1.87
N LEU A 6 -2.50 7.02 0.63
CA LEU A 6 -2.80 8.04 -0.37
C LEU A 6 -3.98 8.91 0.05
N ASP A 7 -4.99 8.32 0.70
CA ASP A 7 -6.14 9.05 1.23
C ASP A 7 -5.74 10.05 2.33
N VAL A 8 -4.93 9.61 3.30
CA VAL A 8 -4.38 10.46 4.37
C VAL A 8 -3.56 11.63 3.78
N LEU A 9 -2.66 11.34 2.83
CA LEU A 9 -1.81 12.34 2.21
C LEU A 9 -2.61 13.31 1.33
N THR A 10 -3.67 12.85 0.67
CA THR A 10 -4.58 13.69 -0.12
C THR A 10 -5.32 14.68 0.79
N HIS A 11 -5.90 14.21 1.90
CA HIS A 11 -6.57 15.08 2.87
C HIS A 11 -5.61 16.09 3.50
N ALA A 12 -4.40 15.67 3.85
CA ALA A 12 -3.36 16.56 4.33
C ALA A 12 -3.06 17.67 3.31
N LEU A 13 -2.94 17.33 2.03
CA LEU A 13 -2.68 18.27 0.95
C LEU A 13 -3.84 19.28 0.79
N GLU A 14 -5.08 18.80 0.85
CA GLU A 14 -6.27 19.64 0.78
C GLU A 14 -6.35 20.63 1.95
N TRP A 15 -6.08 20.18 3.18
CA TRP A 15 -6.08 21.06 4.35
C TRP A 15 -5.04 22.17 4.23
N LEU A 16 -3.81 21.83 3.82
CA LEU A 16 -2.75 22.83 3.64
C LEU A 16 -3.09 23.82 2.52
N LYS A 17 -3.69 23.37 1.41
CA LYS A 17 -4.17 24.25 0.33
C LYS A 17 -5.25 25.22 0.80
N ASN A 18 -6.05 24.83 1.79
CA ASN A 18 -7.06 25.67 2.42
C ASN A 18 -6.52 26.54 3.57
N GLY A 19 -5.20 26.57 3.78
CA GLY A 19 -4.54 27.45 4.75
C GLY A 19 -4.47 26.91 6.17
N TYR A 20 -4.93 25.68 6.41
CA TYR A 20 -4.77 25.03 7.71
C TYR A 20 -3.35 24.53 7.91
N LYS A 21 -2.92 24.41 9.16
CA LYS A 21 -1.71 23.65 9.54
C LYS A 21 -2.07 22.22 9.91
N ALA A 22 -1.13 21.31 9.64
CA ALA A 22 -1.29 19.91 9.97
C ALA A 22 0.05 19.25 10.34
N HIS A 23 -0.04 18.19 11.13
CA HIS A 23 1.05 17.31 11.48
C HIS A 23 0.81 15.93 10.91
N LEU A 24 1.83 15.36 10.28
CA LEU A 24 1.85 13.96 9.91
C LEU A 24 2.50 13.16 11.05
N PHE A 25 1.89 12.05 11.39
CA PHE A 25 2.39 11.09 12.36
C PHE A 25 2.64 9.78 11.65
N THR A 26 3.79 9.17 11.89
CA THR A 26 4.13 7.86 11.34
C THR A 26 4.59 6.93 12.44
N VAL A 27 4.05 5.71 12.47
CA VAL A 27 4.53 4.66 13.36
C VAL A 27 5.95 4.28 12.98
N LEU A 28 6.90 4.58 13.87
CA LEU A 28 8.31 4.23 13.72
C LEU A 28 8.54 2.78 14.14
N ARG A 29 8.12 2.43 15.37
CA ARG A 29 8.36 1.12 15.98
C ARG A 29 7.27 0.78 16.97
N THR A 30 7.03 -0.52 17.11
CA THR A 30 6.05 -1.08 18.04
C THR A 30 6.70 -2.19 18.87
N TRP A 31 6.21 -2.38 20.09
CA TRP A 31 6.56 -3.52 20.95
C TRP A 31 5.30 -4.13 21.55
N GLY A 32 5.31 -5.45 21.72
CA GLY A 32 4.15 -6.18 22.20
C GLY A 32 3.01 -6.16 21.17
N SER A 33 1.78 -6.27 21.64
CA SER A 33 0.59 -6.26 20.78
C SER A 33 0.21 -4.81 20.47
N ALA A 34 0.82 -4.23 19.44
CA ALA A 34 0.43 -2.94 18.92
C ALA A 34 -0.57 -3.09 17.75
N PRO A 35 -1.64 -2.29 17.73
CA PRO A 35 -2.74 -2.42 16.75
C PRO A 35 -2.40 -1.98 15.32
N ARG A 36 -1.35 -1.19 15.11
CA ARG A 36 -0.86 -0.78 13.79
C ARG A 36 0.61 -1.15 13.60
N LEU A 37 1.00 -1.41 12.36
CA LEU A 37 2.36 -1.76 11.99
C LEU A 37 3.24 -0.52 11.78
N PRO A 38 4.57 -0.65 11.90
CA PRO A 38 5.50 0.39 11.44
C PRO A 38 5.20 0.80 10.00
N GLY A 39 5.09 2.11 9.77
CA GLY A 39 4.69 2.70 8.50
C GLY A 39 3.28 3.28 8.50
N ALA A 40 2.40 2.82 9.41
CA ALA A 40 1.06 3.37 9.51
C ALA A 40 1.09 4.88 9.80
N ILE A 41 0.22 5.63 9.11
CA ILE A 41 0.17 7.09 9.20
C ILE A 41 -1.17 7.65 9.67
N LEU A 42 -1.08 8.85 10.24
CA LEU A 42 -2.20 9.68 10.68
C LEU A 42 -1.84 11.13 10.39
N VAL A 43 -2.74 11.91 9.83
CA VAL A 43 -2.61 13.37 9.79
C VAL A 43 -3.58 13.99 10.78
N VAL A 44 -3.12 14.98 11.55
CA VAL A 44 -3.95 15.78 12.46
C VAL A 44 -3.82 17.25 12.10
N ARG A 45 -4.95 17.90 11.85
CA ARG A 45 -5.07 19.33 11.60
C ARG A 45 -4.98 20.10 12.92
N GLU A 46 -4.59 21.37 12.86
CA GLU A 46 -4.40 22.21 14.06
C GLU A 46 -5.65 22.38 14.95
N ASP A 47 -6.85 22.12 14.44
CA ASP A 47 -8.11 22.16 15.19
C ASP A 47 -8.58 20.76 15.68
N GLY A 48 -7.73 19.74 15.53
CA GLY A 48 -7.96 18.38 16.02
C GLY A 48 -8.75 17.47 15.07
N HIS A 49 -9.05 17.90 13.84
CA HIS A 49 -9.56 16.98 12.81
C HIS A 49 -8.45 16.02 12.38
N LEU A 50 -8.78 14.76 12.14
CA LEU A 50 -7.80 13.73 11.82
C LEU A 50 -8.27 12.76 10.75
N VAL A 51 -7.32 12.20 10.00
CA VAL A 51 -7.52 11.16 8.99
C VAL A 51 -6.37 10.15 9.08
N GLY A 52 -6.66 8.86 9.04
CA GLY A 52 -5.68 7.78 9.24
C GLY A 52 -5.69 7.25 10.67
N SER A 53 -4.70 6.43 11.02
CA SER A 53 -4.62 5.80 12.33
C SER A 53 -3.23 5.24 12.64
N VAL A 54 -2.79 5.44 13.88
CA VAL A 54 -1.52 4.92 14.43
C VAL A 54 -1.74 3.93 15.58
N SER A 55 -2.92 3.90 16.21
CA SER A 55 -3.26 2.89 17.20
C SER A 55 -4.72 2.44 17.25
N GLY A 56 -5.65 3.15 16.61
CA GLY A 56 -7.05 2.72 16.54
C GLY A 56 -7.96 3.33 17.61
N GLY A 57 -7.56 4.48 18.18
CA GLY A 57 -8.48 5.40 18.87
C GLY A 57 -7.77 6.26 19.91
N CYS A 58 -7.17 5.65 20.92
CA CYS A 58 -6.80 6.38 22.13
C CYS A 58 -5.59 7.32 21.94
N ILE A 59 -4.66 7.00 21.03
CA ILE A 59 -3.56 7.91 20.70
C ILE A 59 -4.06 9.01 19.76
N GLU A 60 -4.99 8.69 18.86
CA GLU A 60 -5.64 9.64 17.97
C GLU A 60 -6.36 10.76 18.77
N ASP A 61 -7.10 10.41 19.83
CA ASP A 61 -7.78 11.38 20.69
C ASP A 61 -6.81 12.35 21.38
N ASP A 62 -5.71 11.83 21.94
CA ASP A 62 -4.69 12.64 22.60
C ASP A 62 -3.95 13.55 21.62
N LEU A 63 -3.67 13.07 20.41
CA LEU A 63 -3.08 13.89 19.36
C LEU A 63 -4.03 14.99 18.90
N ALA A 64 -5.33 14.72 18.79
CA ALA A 64 -6.35 15.74 18.50
C ALA A 64 -6.44 16.80 19.61
N ASP A 65 -6.41 16.38 20.87
CA ASP A 65 -6.38 17.29 22.02
C ASP A 65 -5.10 18.12 22.04
N LYS A 66 -3.94 17.52 21.79
CA LYS A 66 -2.67 18.25 21.68
C LYS A 66 -2.70 19.26 20.54
N ALA A 67 -3.33 18.93 19.40
CA ALA A 67 -3.50 19.86 18.30
C ALA A 67 -4.33 21.08 18.72
N ARG A 68 -5.53 20.85 19.28
CA ARG A 68 -6.45 21.89 19.76
C ARG A 68 -5.81 22.83 20.78
N ASN A 69 -4.93 22.30 21.61
CA ASN A 69 -4.24 23.04 22.66
C ASN A 69 -2.86 23.57 22.21
N HIS A 70 -2.51 23.47 20.92
CA HIS A 70 -1.23 23.91 20.36
C HIS A 70 0.01 23.30 21.06
N MET A 71 -0.13 22.07 21.53
CA MET A 71 0.92 21.31 22.24
C MET A 71 1.69 20.35 21.32
N LEU A 72 1.37 20.31 20.02
CA LEU A 72 2.13 19.50 19.06
C LEU A 72 3.54 20.07 18.82
N PRO A 73 4.54 19.20 18.56
CA PRO A 73 5.92 19.63 18.32
C PRO A 73 6.05 20.62 17.17
N LYS A 74 6.88 21.67 17.33
CA LYS A 74 7.19 22.64 16.26
C LYS A 74 8.23 22.14 15.27
N THR A 75 8.93 21.08 15.60
CA THR A 75 9.94 20.41 14.77
C THR A 75 9.67 18.91 14.76
N ALA A 76 10.16 18.20 13.75
CA ALA A 76 9.99 16.76 13.69
C ALA A 76 10.64 16.09 14.91
N SER A 77 9.90 15.21 15.60
CA SER A 77 10.37 14.57 16.83
C SER A 77 9.72 13.23 17.07
N VAL A 78 10.43 12.34 17.77
CA VAL A 78 9.87 11.06 18.23
C VAL A 78 9.00 11.32 19.46
N MET A 79 7.79 10.76 19.45
CA MET A 79 6.89 10.67 20.59
C MET A 79 6.73 9.21 20.98
N GLU A 80 6.68 8.95 22.29
CA GLU A 80 6.55 7.61 22.84
C GLU A 80 5.24 7.47 23.61
N TYR A 81 4.57 6.33 23.45
CA TYR A 81 3.32 6.00 24.14
C TYR A 81 3.40 4.61 24.74
N GLY A 82 2.79 4.42 25.91
CA GLY A 82 2.74 3.14 26.61
C GLY A 82 4.03 2.78 27.39
N ILE A 83 4.76 3.78 27.89
CA ILE A 83 5.98 3.55 28.70
C ILE A 83 5.61 3.17 30.13
N SER A 84 4.56 3.77 30.70
CA SER A 84 4.11 3.52 32.07
C SER A 84 2.78 2.75 32.12
N ARG A 85 2.54 2.03 33.23
CA ARG A 85 1.24 1.36 33.48
C ARG A 85 0.08 2.35 33.49
N ASP A 86 0.30 3.55 34.04
CA ASP A 86 -0.71 4.61 34.11
C ASP A 86 -1.06 5.19 32.72
N GLU A 87 -0.07 5.34 31.83
CA GLU A 87 -0.31 5.70 30.43
C GLU A 87 -0.99 4.56 29.66
N ALA A 88 -0.58 3.31 29.85
CA ALA A 88 -1.22 2.16 29.21
C ALA A 88 -2.71 2.04 29.58
N GLN A 89 -3.05 2.36 30.84
CA GLN A 89 -4.43 2.41 31.32
C GLN A 89 -5.19 3.63 30.76
N ARG A 90 -4.56 4.81 30.73
CA ARG A 90 -5.17 6.06 30.21
C ARG A 90 -5.46 5.99 28.71
N PHE A 91 -4.57 5.38 27.94
CA PHE A 91 -4.74 5.18 26.50
C PHE A 91 -5.42 3.85 26.16
N ASN A 92 -6.04 3.21 27.15
CA ASN A 92 -6.79 1.96 27.00
C ASN A 92 -6.07 0.95 26.08
N ILE A 93 -4.72 0.86 26.18
CA ILE A 93 -3.90 -0.09 25.44
C ILE A 93 -3.96 -1.37 26.27
N PRO A 94 -4.92 -2.28 26.02
CA PRO A 94 -5.27 -3.33 26.97
C PRO A 94 -4.15 -4.38 27.08
N CYS A 95 -3.19 -4.33 26.16
CA CYS A 95 -2.27 -5.42 25.85
C CYS A 95 -0.82 -5.15 26.27
N GLY A 96 -0.53 -4.03 26.98
CA GLY A 96 0.83 -3.69 27.39
C GLY A 96 1.79 -3.36 26.24
N GLY A 97 1.25 -2.91 25.09
CA GLY A 97 2.04 -2.51 23.94
C GLY A 97 2.68 -1.13 24.11
N ARG A 98 3.88 -0.94 23.54
CA ARG A 98 4.57 0.36 23.46
C ARG A 98 4.65 0.80 22.00
N LEU A 99 4.49 2.09 21.75
CA LEU A 99 4.54 2.68 20.42
C LEU A 99 5.51 3.85 20.38
N GLN A 100 6.34 3.90 19.33
CA GLN A 100 7.07 5.09 18.93
C GLN A 100 6.47 5.61 17.64
N ILE A 101 6.11 6.89 17.63
CA ILE A 101 5.68 7.60 16.43
C ILE A 101 6.59 8.80 16.18
N VAL A 102 6.84 9.13 14.92
CA VAL A 102 7.44 10.41 14.54
C VAL A 102 6.33 11.39 14.25
N ALA A 103 6.32 12.51 14.96
CA ALA A 103 5.43 13.64 14.70
C ALA A 103 6.20 14.69 13.90
N GLU A 104 5.63 15.15 12.80
CA GLU A 104 6.24 16.13 11.92
C GLU A 104 5.24 17.20 11.47
N PRO A 105 5.54 18.51 11.64
CA PRO A 105 4.75 19.56 11.02
C PRO A 105 4.96 19.52 9.51
N ILE A 106 3.86 19.59 8.75
CA ILE A 106 3.94 19.63 7.28
C ILE A 106 4.16 21.09 6.85
N ASN A 107 5.38 21.41 6.43
CA ASN A 107 5.78 22.80 6.13
C ASN A 107 5.66 23.19 4.66
N GLU A 108 5.72 22.22 3.73
CA GLU A 108 5.81 22.50 2.29
C GLU A 108 4.77 21.73 1.47
N VAL A 109 3.74 22.46 1.00
CA VAL A 109 2.68 21.93 0.13
C VAL A 109 3.25 21.28 -1.14
N ALA A 110 4.28 21.88 -1.74
CA ALA A 110 4.88 21.41 -2.99
C ALA A 110 5.51 20.01 -2.86
N GLN A 111 6.10 19.70 -1.70
CA GLN A 111 6.68 18.38 -1.45
C GLN A 111 5.59 17.33 -1.27
N LEU A 112 4.54 17.65 -0.51
CA LEU A 112 3.42 16.74 -0.34
C LEU A 112 2.69 16.48 -1.66
N LEU A 113 2.51 17.51 -2.48
CA LEU A 113 1.95 17.37 -3.83
C LEU A 113 2.80 16.43 -4.69
N THR A 114 4.12 16.60 -4.69
CA THR A 114 5.05 15.70 -5.42
C THR A 114 4.89 14.25 -4.97
N LEU A 115 4.77 14.01 -3.66
CA LEU A 115 4.55 12.67 -3.11
C LEU A 115 3.21 12.09 -3.57
N VAL A 116 2.11 12.82 -3.42
CA VAL A 116 0.77 12.39 -3.84
C VAL A 116 0.74 12.04 -5.32
N GLN A 117 1.28 12.92 -6.19
CA GLN A 117 1.33 12.68 -7.63
C GLN A 117 2.14 11.43 -7.99
N ALA A 118 3.27 11.19 -7.29
CA ALA A 118 4.07 10.00 -7.51
C ALA A 118 3.30 8.71 -7.16
N LEU A 119 2.55 8.72 -6.06
CA LEU A 119 1.72 7.58 -5.64
C LEU A 119 0.54 7.33 -6.59
N GLU A 120 -0.08 8.39 -7.13
CA GLU A 120 -1.15 8.29 -8.13
C GLU A 120 -0.67 7.60 -9.43
N VAL A 121 0.57 7.85 -9.84
CA VAL A 121 1.22 7.14 -10.96
C VAL A 121 2.01 5.91 -10.52
N ARG A 122 1.65 5.36 -9.36
CA ARG A 122 2.13 4.09 -8.82
C ARG A 122 3.63 3.97 -8.56
N LYS A 123 4.30 5.08 -8.29
CA LYS A 123 5.73 5.09 -7.91
C LYS A 123 5.89 4.88 -6.41
N LEU A 124 6.81 3.99 -6.05
CA LEU A 124 7.25 3.84 -4.67
C LEU A 124 8.25 4.96 -4.32
N MET A 125 7.97 5.66 -3.23
CA MET A 125 8.71 6.84 -2.80
C MET A 125 9.29 6.64 -1.41
N LYS A 126 10.58 6.94 -1.24
CA LYS A 126 11.18 7.15 0.08
C LYS A 126 11.13 8.62 0.42
N ARG A 127 10.53 8.93 1.57
CA ARG A 127 10.53 10.25 2.19
C ARG A 127 11.47 10.27 3.39
N SER A 128 12.40 11.22 3.38
CA SER A 128 13.40 11.39 4.42
C SER A 128 13.26 12.75 5.07
N VAL A 129 13.09 12.80 6.39
CA VAL A 129 12.97 14.05 7.16
C VAL A 129 14.11 14.17 8.13
N ASN A 130 14.82 15.29 8.11
CA ASN A 130 15.82 15.60 9.10
C ASN A 130 15.15 16.07 10.39
N LEU A 131 15.35 15.34 11.49
CA LEU A 131 14.70 15.58 12.77
C LEU A 131 15.16 16.89 13.45
N LYS A 132 16.34 17.43 13.08
CA LYS A 132 16.85 18.68 13.65
C LYS A 132 16.46 19.90 12.84
N THR A 133 16.49 19.79 11.50
CA THR A 133 16.30 20.94 10.60
C THR A 133 14.91 21.00 9.97
N GLY A 134 14.16 19.90 9.99
CA GLY A 134 12.89 19.78 9.27
C GLY A 134 13.06 19.65 7.75
N GLN A 135 14.30 19.55 7.24
CA GLN A 135 14.54 19.36 5.81
C GLN A 135 13.94 18.03 5.35
N VAL A 136 13.23 18.05 4.22
CA VAL A 136 12.63 16.87 3.61
C VAL A 136 13.34 16.55 2.29
N LYS A 137 13.49 15.26 2.00
CA LYS A 137 13.94 14.73 0.71
C LYS A 137 12.99 13.65 0.24
N LEU A 138 12.64 13.67 -1.03
CA LEU A 138 11.83 12.65 -1.70
C LEU A 138 12.68 12.01 -2.80
N ILE A 139 12.77 10.69 -2.79
CA ILE A 139 13.40 9.94 -3.88
C ILE A 139 12.54 8.74 -4.25
N GLN A 140 12.48 8.42 -5.54
CA GLN A 140 11.90 7.16 -5.99
C GLN A 140 12.84 6.02 -5.60
N VAL A 141 12.28 4.91 -5.12
CA VAL A 141 13.04 3.73 -4.69
C VAL A 141 12.37 2.46 -5.21
N LEU A 142 13.09 1.34 -5.11
CA LEU A 142 12.53 -0.01 -5.21
C LEU A 142 12.00 -0.45 -3.83
N PRO A 143 11.19 -1.51 -3.74
CA PRO A 143 10.62 -2.00 -2.48
C PRO A 143 11.67 -2.04 -1.36
N GLU A 144 11.51 -1.18 -0.37
CA GLU A 144 12.41 -1.03 0.76
C GLU A 144 11.62 -1.04 2.07
N GLY A 145 12.27 -1.54 3.13
CA GLY A 145 11.65 -2.06 4.35
C GLY A 145 10.98 -1.05 5.29
N LEU A 146 11.04 -1.34 6.59
CA LEU A 146 10.29 -0.60 7.61
C LEU A 146 10.85 0.82 7.84
N PRO A 147 10.03 1.75 8.34
CA PRO A 147 10.52 3.06 8.77
C PRO A 147 11.68 2.96 9.76
N LYS A 148 12.66 3.85 9.61
CA LYS A 148 13.88 3.82 10.40
C LYS A 148 14.46 5.20 10.59
N ILE A 149 15.26 5.35 11.64
CA ILE A 149 16.09 6.54 11.86
C ILE A 149 17.54 6.16 11.62
N GLU A 150 18.24 6.93 10.77
CA GLU A 150 19.66 6.81 10.49
C GLU A 150 20.33 8.18 10.72
N GLY A 151 21.11 8.30 11.80
CA GLY A 151 21.63 9.58 12.26
C GLY A 151 20.49 10.55 12.62
N ASP A 152 20.50 11.74 12.01
CA ASP A 152 19.47 12.76 12.19
C ASP A 152 18.29 12.62 11.20
N TRP A 153 18.25 11.57 10.38
CA TRP A 153 17.24 11.39 9.34
C TRP A 153 16.25 10.28 9.69
N PHE A 154 14.96 10.59 9.60
CA PHE A 154 13.87 9.63 9.63
C PHE A 154 13.46 9.27 8.20
N HIS A 155 13.46 7.98 7.87
CA HIS A 155 13.10 7.44 6.56
C HIS A 155 11.77 6.69 6.64
N THR A 156 10.88 7.00 5.70
CA THR A 156 9.56 6.40 5.51
C THR A 156 9.35 6.08 4.04
N TYR A 157 8.50 5.10 3.77
CA TYR A 157 8.26 4.55 2.44
C TYR A 157 6.77 4.59 2.16
N PHE A 158 6.41 5.12 1.00
CA PHE A 158 5.03 5.22 0.53
C PHE A 158 4.94 4.55 -0.83
N GLY A 159 4.10 3.52 -0.92
CA GLY A 159 3.90 2.74 -2.13
C GLY A 159 2.48 2.84 -2.66
N PRO A 160 2.25 2.42 -3.92
CA PRO A 160 0.90 2.23 -4.42
C PRO A 160 0.16 1.16 -3.61
N GLN A 161 -1.17 1.16 -3.73
CA GLN A 161 -1.98 0.03 -3.28
C GLN A 161 -1.48 -1.26 -3.95
N TRP A 162 -1.42 -2.34 -3.18
CA TRP A 162 -1.20 -3.67 -3.70
C TRP A 162 -2.29 -4.00 -4.72
N ARG A 163 -1.90 -4.56 -5.85
CA ARG A 163 -2.78 -4.80 -6.99
C ARG A 163 -2.73 -6.26 -7.37
N LEU A 164 -3.88 -6.85 -7.66
CA LEU A 164 -4.00 -8.23 -8.10
C LEU A 164 -4.77 -8.27 -9.41
N LEU A 165 -4.10 -8.66 -10.49
CA LEU A 165 -4.73 -9.01 -11.75
C LEU A 165 -5.08 -10.49 -11.75
N ILE A 166 -6.37 -10.80 -11.87
CA ILE A 166 -6.89 -12.17 -12.00
C ILE A 166 -7.28 -12.40 -13.44
N ILE A 167 -6.68 -13.41 -14.08
CA ILE A 167 -7.07 -13.89 -15.40
C ILE A 167 -8.05 -15.04 -15.22
N GLY A 168 -9.29 -14.82 -15.64
CA GLY A 168 -10.39 -15.77 -15.52
C GLY A 168 -11.41 -15.37 -14.45
N ALA A 169 -12.66 -15.25 -14.87
CA ALA A 169 -13.78 -14.84 -14.02
C ALA A 169 -14.66 -16.04 -13.59
N ASN A 170 -14.03 -17.17 -13.23
CA ASN A 170 -14.74 -18.37 -12.75
C ASN A 170 -14.97 -18.34 -11.22
N GLN A 171 -15.57 -19.41 -10.66
CA GLN A 171 -15.84 -19.52 -9.22
C GLN A 171 -14.58 -19.39 -8.34
N LEU A 172 -13.42 -19.87 -8.83
CA LEU A 172 -12.18 -19.70 -8.09
C LEU A 172 -11.70 -18.25 -8.14
N GLY A 173 -11.80 -17.62 -9.32
CA GLY A 173 -11.52 -16.19 -9.50
C GLY A 173 -12.38 -15.32 -8.59
N SER A 174 -13.68 -15.62 -8.45
CA SER A 174 -14.58 -14.87 -7.57
C SER A 174 -14.22 -15.02 -6.08
N THR A 175 -13.83 -16.23 -5.67
CA THR A 175 -13.35 -16.50 -4.31
C THR A 175 -12.04 -15.75 -4.03
N LEU A 176 -11.09 -15.82 -4.96
CA LEU A 176 -9.80 -15.13 -4.86
C LEU A 176 -9.99 -13.61 -4.81
N ALA A 177 -10.83 -13.05 -5.67
CA ALA A 177 -11.15 -11.62 -5.69
C ALA A 177 -11.71 -11.15 -4.34
N SER A 178 -12.68 -11.90 -3.80
CA SER A 178 -13.29 -11.57 -2.49
C SER A 178 -12.26 -11.58 -1.36
N MET A 179 -11.37 -12.57 -1.33
CA MET A 179 -10.30 -12.64 -0.32
C MET A 179 -9.28 -11.49 -0.49
N ALA A 180 -8.90 -11.18 -1.73
CA ALA A 180 -7.95 -10.12 -2.02
C ALA A 180 -8.49 -8.73 -1.64
N GLN A 181 -9.77 -8.45 -1.87
CA GLN A 181 -10.41 -7.21 -1.43
C GLN A 181 -10.41 -7.05 0.09
N VAL A 182 -10.62 -8.13 0.85
CA VAL A 182 -10.52 -8.11 2.33
C VAL A 182 -9.09 -7.79 2.79
N LEU A 183 -8.09 -8.14 1.99
CA LEU A 183 -6.68 -7.81 2.22
C LEU A 183 -6.28 -6.44 1.65
N ASP A 184 -7.25 -5.62 1.23
CA ASP A 184 -7.06 -4.27 0.66
C ASP A 184 -6.26 -4.24 -0.65
N PHE A 185 -6.35 -5.30 -1.47
CA PHE A 185 -5.85 -5.27 -2.84
C PHE A 185 -6.82 -4.50 -3.75
N ASP A 186 -6.25 -3.74 -4.69
CA ASP A 186 -6.93 -3.29 -5.90
C ASP A 186 -7.04 -4.48 -6.86
N VAL A 187 -8.24 -5.04 -6.99
CA VAL A 187 -8.49 -6.27 -7.77
C VAL A 187 -8.94 -5.92 -9.18
N LEU A 188 -8.13 -6.35 -10.15
CA LEU A 188 -8.41 -6.28 -11.57
C LEU A 188 -8.85 -7.65 -12.09
N ILE A 189 -9.91 -7.72 -12.90
CA ILE A 189 -10.37 -8.95 -13.55
C ILE A 189 -10.24 -8.82 -15.07
N CYS A 190 -9.60 -9.81 -15.69
CA CYS A 190 -9.55 -9.98 -17.13
C CYS A 190 -10.24 -11.30 -17.52
N GLU A 191 -11.36 -11.20 -18.24
CA GLU A 191 -12.05 -12.33 -18.86
C GLU A 191 -12.65 -11.88 -20.19
N PRO A 192 -12.06 -12.30 -21.34
CA PRO A 192 -12.52 -11.85 -22.65
C PRO A 192 -13.86 -12.46 -23.08
N ARG A 193 -14.34 -13.52 -22.42
CA ARG A 193 -15.58 -14.21 -22.78
C ARG A 193 -16.79 -13.59 -22.10
N GLN A 194 -17.69 -13.01 -22.88
CA GLN A 194 -18.86 -12.28 -22.38
C GLN A 194 -19.76 -13.16 -21.51
N GLU A 195 -19.98 -14.41 -21.90
CA GLU A 195 -20.84 -15.35 -21.18
C GLU A 195 -20.34 -15.67 -19.76
N ILE A 196 -19.04 -15.56 -19.50
CA ILE A 196 -18.47 -15.73 -18.16
C ILE A 196 -18.60 -14.43 -17.37
N ARG A 197 -18.43 -13.27 -18.02
CA ARG A 197 -18.59 -11.95 -17.39
C ARG A 197 -20.02 -11.75 -16.88
N ASP A 198 -21.01 -12.20 -17.64
CA ASP A 198 -22.43 -12.05 -17.31
C ASP A 198 -22.84 -12.77 -16.00
N GLU A 199 -22.09 -13.80 -15.60
CA GLU A 199 -22.33 -14.58 -14.37
C GLU A 199 -21.55 -14.04 -13.15
N TRP A 200 -20.74 -12.99 -13.33
CA TRP A 200 -19.92 -12.45 -12.27
C TRP A 200 -20.73 -11.65 -11.25
N HIS A 201 -20.52 -11.94 -9.97
CA HIS A 201 -21.31 -11.39 -8.87
C HIS A 201 -20.48 -10.66 -7.80
N VAL A 202 -19.15 -10.57 -7.94
CA VAL A 202 -18.29 -9.92 -6.94
C VAL A 202 -18.19 -8.43 -7.26
N GLU A 203 -18.74 -7.61 -6.38
CA GLU A 203 -18.71 -6.15 -6.50
C GLU A 203 -17.34 -5.57 -6.11
N GLY A 204 -17.07 -4.32 -6.51
CA GLY A 204 -15.86 -3.59 -6.09
C GLY A 204 -14.57 -4.02 -6.78
N VAL A 205 -14.64 -4.88 -7.80
CA VAL A 205 -13.51 -5.18 -8.69
C VAL A 205 -13.50 -4.23 -9.89
N THR A 206 -12.33 -4.04 -10.48
CA THR A 206 -12.18 -3.30 -11.73
C THR A 206 -12.07 -4.29 -12.89
N TRP A 207 -12.97 -4.17 -13.87
CA TRP A 207 -12.87 -4.95 -15.10
C TRP A 207 -11.90 -4.30 -16.06
N VAL A 208 -10.97 -5.10 -16.58
CA VAL A 208 -10.06 -4.68 -17.65
C VAL A 208 -10.42 -5.48 -18.89
N GLU A 209 -10.81 -4.77 -19.95
CA GLU A 209 -11.26 -5.38 -21.19
C GLU A 209 -10.08 -5.65 -22.11
N GLY A 210 -10.09 -6.77 -22.80
CA GLY A 210 -9.05 -7.14 -23.75
C GLY A 210 -8.62 -8.60 -23.61
N MET A 211 -7.62 -8.96 -24.42
CA MET A 211 -6.96 -10.26 -24.28
C MET A 211 -5.93 -10.21 -23.13
N PRO A 212 -5.63 -11.34 -22.47
CA PRO A 212 -4.82 -11.32 -21.26
C PRO A 212 -3.39 -10.78 -21.42
N ASP A 213 -2.76 -10.99 -22.57
CA ASP A 213 -1.46 -10.41 -22.93
C ASP A 213 -1.51 -8.88 -23.05
N ASP A 214 -2.47 -8.36 -23.81
CA ASP A 214 -2.70 -6.92 -23.98
C ASP A 214 -2.98 -6.24 -22.63
N VAL A 215 -3.83 -6.87 -21.80
CA VAL A 215 -4.17 -6.37 -20.46
C VAL A 215 -2.95 -6.31 -19.56
N VAL A 216 -2.11 -7.35 -19.56
CA VAL A 216 -0.89 -7.36 -18.76
C VAL A 216 0.04 -6.22 -19.20
N LEU A 217 0.21 -5.97 -20.50
CA LEU A 217 1.01 -4.85 -20.99
C LEU A 217 0.42 -3.49 -20.59
N GLU A 218 -0.89 -3.31 -20.73
CA GLU A 218 -1.58 -2.04 -20.45
C GLU A 218 -1.47 -1.63 -18.97
N ILE A 219 -1.60 -2.59 -18.04
CA ILE A 219 -1.60 -2.26 -16.61
C ILE A 219 -0.21 -1.97 -16.03
N HIS A 220 0.86 -2.23 -16.80
CA HIS A 220 2.27 -2.09 -16.43
C HIS A 220 2.55 -2.64 -15.02
N PRO A 221 2.62 -3.98 -14.85
CA PRO A 221 2.82 -4.59 -13.54
C PRO A 221 4.10 -4.08 -12.90
N ASP A 222 3.96 -3.60 -11.67
CA ASP A 222 5.02 -3.09 -10.83
C ASP A 222 5.32 -4.06 -9.68
N ALA A 223 6.31 -3.75 -8.84
CA ALA A 223 6.65 -4.56 -7.68
C ALA A 223 5.56 -4.62 -6.57
N HIS A 224 4.40 -3.99 -6.77
CA HIS A 224 3.20 -4.11 -5.91
C HIS A 224 2.06 -4.84 -6.65
N THR A 225 2.32 -5.40 -7.82
CA THR A 225 1.35 -6.10 -8.65
C THR A 225 1.60 -7.60 -8.62
N ALA A 226 0.55 -8.36 -8.34
CA ALA A 226 0.48 -9.79 -8.55
C ALA A 226 -0.37 -10.09 -9.78
N VAL A 227 0.01 -11.10 -10.57
CA VAL A 227 -0.77 -11.62 -11.69
C VAL A 227 -1.08 -13.09 -11.41
N VAL A 228 -2.36 -13.46 -11.43
CA VAL A 228 -2.79 -14.84 -11.14
C VAL A 228 -3.72 -15.33 -12.23
N ALA A 229 -3.28 -16.34 -12.97
CA ALA A 229 -4.09 -17.03 -13.95
C ALA A 229 -4.82 -18.21 -13.32
N VAL A 230 -6.15 -18.14 -13.29
CA VAL A 230 -7.04 -19.17 -12.74
C VAL A 230 -8.02 -19.70 -13.77
N THR A 231 -7.75 -19.49 -15.06
CA THR A 231 -8.64 -19.99 -16.10
C THR A 231 -8.56 -21.53 -16.21
N HIS A 232 -9.52 -22.11 -16.94
CA HIS A 232 -9.43 -23.49 -17.40
C HIS A 232 -8.99 -23.60 -18.87
N ASP A 233 -8.61 -22.47 -19.49
CA ASP A 233 -8.15 -22.41 -20.88
C ASP A 233 -6.64 -22.13 -20.90
N PRO A 234 -5.81 -23.13 -21.24
CA PRO A 234 -4.37 -22.94 -21.31
C PRO A 234 -3.94 -21.79 -22.21
N LYS A 235 -4.72 -21.44 -23.25
CA LYS A 235 -4.36 -20.34 -24.15
C LYS A 235 -4.43 -19.00 -23.44
N LEU A 236 -5.51 -18.75 -22.69
CA LEU A 236 -5.69 -17.49 -21.96
C LEU A 236 -4.66 -17.34 -20.84
N ASP A 237 -4.40 -18.44 -20.11
CA ASP A 237 -3.35 -18.46 -19.10
C ASP A 237 -1.98 -18.15 -19.72
N ASP A 238 -1.61 -18.87 -20.79
CA ASP A 238 -0.30 -18.73 -21.42
C ASP A 238 -0.10 -17.31 -21.99
N MET A 239 -1.13 -16.70 -22.59
CA MET A 239 -1.07 -15.30 -23.07
C MET A 239 -0.71 -14.33 -21.95
N ALA A 240 -1.36 -14.43 -20.79
CA ALA A 240 -1.03 -13.58 -19.65
C ALA A 240 0.39 -13.82 -19.14
N LEU A 241 0.81 -15.08 -19.04
CA LEU A 241 2.10 -15.45 -18.47
C LEU A 241 3.28 -15.00 -19.33
N LEU A 242 3.14 -15.04 -20.65
CA LEU A 242 4.20 -14.62 -21.58
C LEU A 242 4.65 -13.17 -21.35
N GLU A 243 3.71 -12.30 -20.95
CA GLU A 243 4.00 -10.90 -20.64
C GLU A 243 4.26 -10.70 -19.14
N ALA A 244 3.52 -11.39 -18.26
CA ALA A 244 3.65 -11.19 -16.82
C ALA A 244 5.02 -11.64 -16.28
N LEU A 245 5.59 -12.73 -16.81
CA LEU A 245 6.89 -13.25 -16.36
C LEU A 245 8.07 -12.33 -16.72
N LYS A 246 7.89 -11.41 -17.65
CA LYS A 246 8.89 -10.39 -18.04
C LYS A 246 8.76 -9.09 -17.27
N SER A 247 7.69 -8.95 -16.48
CA SER A 247 7.34 -7.71 -15.79
C SER A 247 7.99 -7.61 -14.41
N ASP A 248 7.86 -6.44 -13.77
CA ASP A 248 8.30 -6.22 -12.39
C ASP A 248 7.29 -6.76 -11.35
N ALA A 249 6.28 -7.53 -11.75
CA ALA A 249 5.30 -8.12 -10.84
C ALA A 249 5.99 -8.94 -9.73
N PHE A 250 5.62 -8.72 -8.48
CA PHE A 250 6.24 -9.45 -7.35
C PHE A 250 5.79 -10.91 -7.27
N TYR A 251 4.68 -11.25 -7.93
CA TYR A 251 4.15 -12.60 -7.97
C TYR A 251 3.45 -12.85 -9.29
N VAL A 252 3.83 -13.93 -9.97
CA VAL A 252 3.14 -14.46 -11.14
C VAL A 252 2.78 -15.91 -10.86
N GLY A 253 1.48 -16.20 -10.79
CA GLY A 253 0.96 -17.51 -10.45
C GLY A 253 0.00 -18.02 -11.52
N ALA A 254 -0.01 -19.33 -11.74
CA ALA A 254 -1.01 -19.97 -12.58
C ALA A 254 -1.54 -21.22 -11.91
N LEU A 255 -2.85 -21.43 -11.92
CA LEU A 255 -3.47 -22.63 -11.39
C LEU A 255 -3.12 -23.85 -12.25
N GLY A 256 -2.95 -25.01 -11.63
CA GLY A 256 -2.79 -26.27 -12.35
C GLY A 256 -2.11 -27.35 -11.51
N SER A 257 -2.44 -28.61 -11.80
CA SER A 257 -1.73 -29.77 -11.24
C SER A 257 -0.26 -29.78 -11.65
N HIS A 258 0.59 -30.51 -10.93
CA HIS A 258 2.01 -30.67 -11.29
C HIS A 258 2.22 -31.01 -12.77
N LYS A 259 1.43 -31.95 -13.31
CA LYS A 259 1.48 -32.33 -14.72
C LYS A 259 1.12 -31.19 -15.68
N ASN A 260 0.14 -30.35 -15.33
CA ASN A 260 -0.23 -29.20 -16.14
C ASN A 260 0.82 -28.09 -16.09
N GLN A 261 1.44 -27.89 -14.92
CA GLN A 261 2.53 -26.94 -14.74
C GLN A 261 3.77 -27.33 -15.56
N GLU A 262 4.14 -28.61 -15.56
CA GLU A 262 5.28 -29.10 -16.35
C GLU A 262 5.07 -28.84 -17.85
N LYS A 263 3.90 -29.21 -18.38
CA LYS A 263 3.51 -28.90 -19.76
C LYS A 263 3.47 -27.41 -20.05
N ARG A 264 3.06 -26.59 -19.07
CA ARG A 264 3.02 -25.13 -19.21
C ARG A 264 4.44 -24.59 -19.33
N ARG A 265 5.35 -24.99 -18.44
CA ARG A 265 6.78 -24.63 -18.52
C ARG A 265 7.41 -25.07 -19.84
N GLU A 266 7.10 -26.27 -20.32
CA GLU A 266 7.53 -26.73 -21.66
C GLU A 266 7.06 -25.80 -22.77
N ARG A 267 5.79 -25.36 -22.75
CA ARG A 267 5.28 -24.39 -23.73
C ARG A 267 5.96 -23.04 -23.59
N MET A 268 6.13 -22.52 -22.37
CA MET A 268 6.78 -21.22 -22.11
C MET A 268 8.21 -21.18 -22.66
N ARG A 269 8.97 -22.28 -22.56
CA ARG A 269 10.33 -22.41 -23.13
C ARG A 269 10.39 -22.32 -24.66
N LEU A 270 9.26 -22.50 -25.35
CA LEU A 270 9.21 -22.35 -26.81
C LEU A 270 9.09 -20.88 -27.23
N PHE A 271 8.90 -19.96 -26.29
CA PHE A 271 8.80 -18.53 -26.51
C PHE A 271 10.04 -17.80 -25.98
N ASP A 272 10.04 -16.48 -26.12
CA ASP A 272 11.12 -15.59 -25.69
C ASP A 272 11.11 -15.37 -24.17
N LEU A 273 11.29 -16.46 -23.41
CA LEU A 273 11.43 -16.47 -21.95
C LEU A 273 12.67 -17.27 -21.56
N ASN A 274 13.44 -16.76 -20.62
CA ASN A 274 14.61 -17.45 -20.08
C ASN A 274 14.23 -18.34 -18.87
N GLU A 275 15.13 -19.25 -18.47
CA GLU A 275 14.83 -20.17 -17.34
C GLU A 275 14.65 -19.46 -15.99
N LEU A 276 15.21 -18.27 -15.78
CA LEU A 276 15.01 -17.50 -14.55
C LEU A 276 13.60 -16.90 -14.50
N GLU A 277 13.07 -16.44 -15.63
CA GLU A 277 11.70 -15.95 -15.75
C GLU A 277 10.69 -17.09 -15.56
N ILE A 278 11.01 -18.30 -16.01
CA ILE A 278 10.13 -19.47 -15.88
C ILE A 278 10.21 -20.12 -14.49
N ALA A 279 11.31 -19.94 -13.75
CA ALA A 279 11.63 -20.64 -12.50
C ALA A 279 10.55 -20.45 -11.42
#